data_AF-A0A6P4DYB1-F1
#
_entry.id   AF-A0A6P4DYB1-F1
#
_cell.length_a   1.000
_cell.length_b   1.000
_cell.length_c   1.000
_cell.angle_alpha   90.00
_cell.angle_beta   90.00
_cell.angle_gamma   90.00
#
_symmetry.space_group_name_H-M   'P 1'
#
loop_
_entity.id
_entity.type
_entity.pdbx_description
1 polymer ?
#
loop_
_entity_poly.entity_id
_entity_poly.type
_entity_poly.pdbx_seq_one_letter_code
_entity_poly.pdbx_strand_id
1 'polypeptide(L)' 'MVDPLKIFWVLTNSTYLVTKFVRIGIADKNDSPPYFDRFLYETEIDENADLQSTVLTVNAKDHNDCE' A
#
# COMPACT_ATOMS: atom_id res chain seq x y z
N MET A 1 0.19 2.68 10.93
CA MET A 1 1.07 3.84 11.23
C MET A 1 2.36 3.26 11.79
N VAL A 2 3.44 3.26 11.00
CA VAL A 2 4.73 2.69 11.41
C VAL A 2 5.39 3.65 12.41
N ASP A 3 5.96 3.13 13.50
CA ASP A 3 6.68 3.96 14.45
C ASP A 3 7.85 4.68 13.75
N PRO A 4 7.99 6.01 13.91
CA PRO A 4 9.03 6.77 13.22
C PRO A 4 10.42 6.39 13.74
N LEU A 5 11.36 6.22 12.81
CA LEU A 5 12.74 5.89 13.15
C LEU A 5 13.36 7.05 13.94
N LYS A 6 13.93 6.73 15.10
CA LYS A 6 14.60 7.71 15.98
C LYS A 6 16.10 7.51 15.89
N ILE A 7 16.79 8.43 15.21
CA ILE A 7 18.25 8.38 15.06
C ILE A 7 18.89 9.32 16.09
N PHE A 8 19.97 8.84 16.73
CA PHE A 8 20.79 9.63 17.64
C PHE A 8 21.98 10.23 16.90
N TRP A 9 22.01 11.55 16.81
CA TRP A 9 23.08 12.29 16.13
C TRP A 9 24.02 12.91 17.15
N VAL A 10 25.32 12.82 16.84
CA VAL A 10 26.40 13.40 17.63
C VAL A 10 27.24 14.30 16.72
N LEU A 11 27.40 15.56 17.11
CA LEU A 11 28.26 16.53 16.46
C LEU A 11 29.32 16.98 17.44
N THR A 12 30.59 16.85 17.06
CA THR A 12 31.73 17.18 17.92
C THR A 12 32.75 18.03 17.17
N ASN A 13 33.31 19.03 17.86
CA ASN A 13 34.59 19.64 17.48
C ASN A 13 35.58 19.55 18.64
N SER A 14 36.71 20.28 18.58
CA SER A 14 37.76 20.28 19.61
C SER A 14 37.33 20.78 21.00
N THR A 15 36.15 21.40 21.12
CA THR A 15 35.72 22.12 22.33
C THR A 15 34.28 21.82 22.74
N TYR A 16 33.42 21.39 21.82
CA TYR A 16 32.00 21.18 22.07
C TYR A 16 31.52 19.81 21.58
N LEU A 17 30.59 19.24 22.35
CA LEU A 17 29.84 18.03 22.01
C LEU A 17 28.35 18.34 22.10
N VAL A 18 27.62 18.06 21.02
CA VAL A 18 26.18 18.28 20.93
C VAL A 18 25.51 17.00 20.48
N THR A 19 24.43 16.64 21.18
CA THR A 19 23.60 15.50 20.81
C THR A 19 22.14 15.92 20.59
N LYS A 20 21.52 15.28 19.59
CA LYS A 20 20.11 15.50 19.23
C LYS A 20 19.47 14.22 18.72
N PHE A 21 18.18 14.07 18.99
CA PHE A 21 17.34 13.04 18.39
C PHE A 21 16.64 13.61 17.16
N VAL A 22 16.73 12.91 16.05
CA VAL A 22 15.99 13.22 14.83
C VAL A 22 14.93 12.14 14.63
N ARG A 23 13.69 12.57 14.43
CA ARG A 23 12.57 11.69 14.09
C ARG A 23 12.39 11.70 12.58
N ILE A 24 12.42 10.52 11.97
CA ILE A 24 12.21 10.35 10.53
C ILE A 24 10.88 9.62 10.36
N GLY A 25 9.91 10.28 9.72
CA GLY A 25 8.69 9.64 9.26
C GLY A 25 8.94 9.06 7.87
N ILE A 26 8.74 7.75 7.72
CA ILE A 26 8.67 7.13 6.41
C ILE A 26 7.20 7.11 6.04
N ALA A 27 6.83 7.88 5.02
CA ALA A 27 5.48 7.79 4.46
C ALA A 27 5.39 6.48 3.70
N ASP A 28 4.34 5.72 3.97
CA ASP A 28 4.01 4.56 3.17
C ASP A 28 3.67 5.04 1.76
N LYS A 29 4.49 4.65 0.80
CA LYS A 29 4.16 4.80 -0.61
C LYS A 29 3.51 3.49 -1.00
N ASN A 30 2.30 3.55 -1.55
CA ASN A 30 1.65 2.37 -2.10
C ASN A 30 2.43 1.89 -3.33
N ASP A 31 3.46 1.08 -3.09
CA ASP A 31 4.29 0.45 -4.09
C ASP A 31 3.68 -0.88 -4.58
N SER A 32 2.49 -1.25 -4.11
CA SER A 32 1.78 -2.49 -4.44
C SER A 32 0.30 -2.23 -4.74
N PRO A 33 -0.01 -1.56 -5.88
CA PRO A 33 -1.41 -1.33 -6.26
C PRO A 33 -2.15 -2.66 -6.49
N PRO A 34 -3.47 -2.69 -6.25
CA PRO A 34 -4.27 -3.90 -6.45
C PRO A 34 -4.24 -4.34 -7.91
N TYR A 35 -4.26 -5.64 -8.14
CA TYR A 35 -4.18 -6.26 -9.47
C TYR A 35 -5.32 -7.26 -9.68
N PHE A 36 -5.67 -7.48 -10.94
CA PHE A 36 -6.60 -8.53 -11.33
C PHE A 36 -5.83 -9.77 -11.80
N ASP A 37 -6.35 -10.95 -11.51
CA ASP A 37 -5.71 -12.22 -11.90
C ASP A 37 -5.69 -12.44 -13.42
N ARG A 38 -6.68 -11.88 -14.13
CA ARG A 38 -6.84 -12.06 -15.58
C ARG A 38 -6.70 -10.73 -16.30
N PHE A 39 -6.10 -10.78 -17.47
CA PHE A 39 -6.04 -9.66 -18.40
C PHE A 39 -7.41 -9.37 -19.05
N LEU A 40 -8.25 -10.41 -19.21
CA LEU A 40 -9.59 -10.30 -19.79
C LEU A 40 -10.57 -11.16 -18.99
N TYR A 41 -11.74 -10.58 -18.70
CA TYR A 41 -12.91 -11.31 -18.20
C TYR A 41 -14.04 -11.14 -19.21
N GLU A 42 -14.55 -12.26 -19.69
CA GLU A 42 -15.64 -12.32 -20.68
C GLU A 42 -16.72 -13.28 -20.18
N THR A 43 -17.97 -12.92 -20.38
CA THR A 43 -19.14 -13.73 -20.05
C THR A 43 -20.30 -13.36 -20.97
N GLU A 44 -21.24 -14.28 -21.12
CA GLU A 44 -22.47 -14.09 -21.88
C GLU A 44 -23.66 -14.01 -20.92
N ILE A 45 -24.71 -13.30 -21.33
CA ILE A 45 -25.99 -13.21 -20.61
C ILE A 45 -27.14 -13.27 -21.61
N ASP A 46 -28.26 -13.87 -21.19
CA ASP A 46 -29.47 -13.95 -22.00
C ASP A 46 -30.10 -12.56 -22.21
N GLU A 47 -30.64 -12.31 -23.40
CA GLU A 47 -31.31 -11.05 -23.72
C GLU A 47 -32.57 -10.80 -22.89
N ASN A 48 -33.19 -11.88 -22.39
CA ASN A 48 -34.37 -11.85 -21.54
C ASN A 48 -34.03 -11.88 -20.05
N ALA A 49 -32.76 -11.67 -19.68
CA ALA A 49 -32.36 -11.63 -18.28
C ALA A 49 -33.12 -10.54 -17.50
N ASP A 50 -33.52 -10.87 -16.28
CA ASP A 50 -34.24 -9.96 -15.41
C ASP A 50 -33.44 -8.69 -15.12
N LEU A 51 -34.18 -7.60 -14.87
CA LEU A 51 -33.61 -6.33 -14.44
C LEU A 51 -32.81 -6.54 -13.15
N GLN A 52 -31.64 -5.89 -13.07
CA GLN A 52 -30.70 -5.98 -11.95
C GLN A 52 -29.99 -7.34 -11.80
N SER A 53 -30.01 -8.19 -12.83
CA SER A 53 -29.14 -9.36 -12.89
C SER A 53 -27.66 -8.95 -12.86
N THR A 54 -26.88 -9.62 -12.01
CA THR A 54 -25.42 -9.42 -11.96
C THR A 54 -24.77 -10.27 -13.04
N VAL A 55 -24.13 -9.61 -14.00
CA VAL A 55 -23.51 -10.25 -15.17
C VAL A 55 -22.17 -10.89 -14.80
N LEU A 56 -21.34 -10.16 -14.05
CA LEU A 56 -19.99 -10.59 -13.71
C LEU A 56 -19.58 -9.97 -12.37
N THR A 57 -18.90 -10.76 -11.54
CA THR A 57 -18.21 -10.26 -10.35
C THR A 57 -16.73 -10.58 -10.50
N VAL A 58 -15.88 -9.56 -10.40
CA VAL A 58 -14.42 -9.69 -10.46
C VAL A 58 -13.81 -9.22 -9.15
N ASN A 59 -12.71 -9.83 -8.76
CA ASN A 59 -11.98 -9.48 -7.56
C ASN A 59 -10.58 -8.95 -7.93
N ALA A 60 -10.22 -7.81 -7.36
CA ALA A 60 -8.84 -7.33 -7.37
C ALA A 60 -8.15 -7.77 -6.08
N LYS A 61 -6.89 -8.18 -6.19
CA LYS A 61 -6.06 -8.62 -5.07
C LYS A 61 -4.99 -7.58 -4.77
N ASP A 62 -4.67 -7.38 -3.51
CA ASP A 62 -3.45 -6.67 -3.11
C ASP A 62 -2.29 -7.68 -3.06
N HIS A 63 -1.07 -7.25 -3.35
CA HIS A 63 0.11 -8.11 -3.19
C HIS A 63 0.44 -8.38 -1.71
N ASN A 64 -0.06 -7.54 -0.81
CA ASN A 64 0.15 -7.64 0.63
C ASN A 64 -1.16 -7.95 1.37
N ASP A 65 -1.86 -9.00 0.95
CA ASP A 65 -2.87 -9.63 1.80
C ASP A 65 -2.11 -10.47 2.84
N CYS A 66 -1.87 -9.91 4.02
CA CYS A 66 -1.31 -10.65 5.14
C CYS A 66 -2.31 -11.73 5.58
N GLU A 67 -1.91 -12.99 5.48
CA GLU A 67 -2.24 -13.96 6.53
C GLU A 67 -1.50 -13.60 7.84
#